data_AF-A0A838RXJ6-F1
#
_entry.id   AF-A0A838RXJ6-F1
#
_cell.length_a   1.000
_cell.length_b   1.000
_cell.length_c   1.000
_cell.angle_alpha   90.00
_cell.angle_beta   90.00
_cell.angle_gamma   90.00
#
_symmetry.space_group_name_H-M   'P 1'
#
loop_
_entity.id
_entity.type
_entity.pdbx_description
1 polymer ?
#
loop_
_entity_poly.entity_id
_entity_poly.type
_entity_poly.pdbx_seq_one_letter_code
_entity_poly.pdbx_strand_id
1 'polypeptide(L)'
;HLTHRHDSPAFKASDWSWVNPLVDAMVENPNWFRRLSQEEKDAISQKLWAEGRLKVEPWLEPRLLSDCVMLWPRTEVLDCREQVDGEMAVRLSNGETLIIDHIILATGYKVKIERLPFLVAGNILKKLAMRNGFPILDDHFQTNVSGLFITSMPATQDFGPFFAFTIGVRASAKLIGQALQAAQ
;
A
#
# COMPACT_ATOMS: atom_id res chain seq x y z
N HIS A 1 8.24 1.74 22.62
CA HIS A 1 7.21 0.69 22.42
C HIS A 1 6.88 0.60 20.93
N LEU A 2 6.79 -0.61 20.36
CA LEU A 2 6.38 -0.86 18.98
C LEU A 2 5.26 -1.90 18.96
N THR A 3 4.12 -1.57 18.39
CA THR A 3 2.93 -2.44 18.30
C THR A 3 2.64 -2.79 16.84
N HIS A 4 2.27 -4.04 16.59
CA HIS A 4 1.85 -4.51 15.26
C HIS A 4 0.92 -5.73 15.36
N ARG A 5 0.08 -5.90 14.33
CA ARG A 5 -1.05 -6.85 14.34
C ARG A 5 -0.70 -8.31 14.05
N HIS A 6 0.51 -8.57 13.56
CA HIS A 6 1.00 -9.91 13.23
C HIS A 6 2.08 -10.35 14.21
N ASP A 7 2.57 -11.58 14.07
CA ASP A 7 3.78 -12.03 14.75
C ASP A 7 4.98 -11.16 14.40
N SER A 8 5.96 -11.07 15.30
CA SER A 8 7.19 -10.32 15.02
C SER A 8 7.83 -10.85 13.74
N PRO A 9 8.15 -9.97 12.78
CA PRO A 9 8.71 -10.40 11.51
C PRO A 9 10.08 -11.03 11.69
N ALA A 10 10.45 -11.92 10.77
CA ALA A 10 11.79 -12.48 10.72
C ALA A 10 12.78 -11.45 10.19
N PHE A 11 13.97 -11.36 10.79
CA PHE A 11 15.08 -10.57 10.29
C PHE A 11 15.81 -11.33 9.16
N LYS A 12 15.21 -11.33 7.97
CA LYS A 12 15.66 -12.09 6.81
C LYS A 12 15.49 -11.27 5.54
N ALA A 13 16.47 -11.39 4.64
CA ALA A 13 16.35 -10.81 3.30
C ALA A 13 15.12 -11.36 2.57
N SER A 14 14.40 -10.45 1.91
CA SER A 14 13.23 -10.78 1.10
C SER A 14 13.64 -11.30 -0.29
N ASP A 15 12.90 -12.26 -0.82
CA ASP A 15 12.99 -12.77 -2.18
C ASP A 15 11.93 -12.11 -3.07
N TRP A 16 12.38 -11.14 -3.85
CA TRP A 16 11.57 -10.40 -4.81
C TRP A 16 11.68 -10.93 -6.25
N SER A 17 12.38 -12.05 -6.47
CA SER A 17 12.67 -12.57 -7.81
C SER A 17 11.40 -12.85 -8.64
N TRP A 18 10.30 -13.23 -7.99
CA TRP A 18 9.02 -13.52 -8.61
C TRP A 18 8.22 -12.28 -9.04
N VAL A 19 8.58 -11.08 -8.58
CA VAL A 19 7.84 -9.84 -8.91
C VAL A 19 8.18 -9.33 -10.30
N ASN A 20 9.47 -9.34 -10.67
CA ASN A 20 9.93 -8.79 -11.95
C ASN A 20 9.21 -9.40 -13.16
N PRO A 21 9.14 -10.74 -13.30
CA PRO A 21 8.46 -11.35 -14.44
C PRO A 21 6.99 -10.96 -14.56
N LEU A 22 6.29 -10.80 -13.43
CA LEU A 22 4.88 -10.40 -13.43
C LEU A 22 4.69 -8.96 -13.91
N VAL A 23 5.54 -8.05 -13.42
CA VAL A 23 5.50 -6.63 -13.82
C VAL A 23 5.89 -6.45 -15.28
N ASP A 24 6.88 -7.19 -15.76
CA ASP A 24 7.35 -7.11 -17.15
C ASP A 24 6.32 -7.66 -18.13
N ALA A 25 5.66 -8.78 -17.78
CA ALA A 25 4.62 -9.38 -18.61
C ALA A 25 3.36 -8.50 -18.74
N MET A 26 3.17 -7.50 -17.87
CA MET A 26 2.01 -6.60 -17.96
C MET A 26 2.00 -5.76 -19.23
N VAL A 27 3.17 -5.48 -19.82
CA VAL A 27 3.23 -4.69 -21.05
C VAL A 27 2.53 -5.42 -22.19
N GLU A 28 2.70 -6.73 -22.30
CA GLU A 28 2.07 -7.57 -23.33
C GLU A 28 0.66 -8.02 -22.94
N ASN A 29 0.34 -8.03 -21.64
CA ASN A 29 -0.94 -8.48 -21.13
C ASN A 29 -1.46 -7.57 -20.01
N PRO A 30 -1.82 -6.31 -20.30
CA PRO A 30 -2.09 -5.29 -19.28
C PRO A 30 -3.28 -5.59 -18.36
N ASN A 31 -4.25 -6.37 -18.84
CA ASN A 31 -5.44 -6.73 -18.07
C ASN A 31 -5.32 -8.06 -17.32
N TRP A 32 -4.15 -8.72 -17.31
CA TRP A 32 -3.96 -10.04 -16.69
C TRP A 32 -4.48 -10.08 -15.25
N PHE A 33 -4.13 -9.07 -14.43
CA PHE A 33 -4.49 -9.03 -13.03
C PHE A 33 -6.00 -8.85 -12.87
N ARG A 34 -6.64 -7.99 -13.67
CA ARG A 34 -8.10 -7.79 -13.64
C ARG A 34 -8.88 -9.06 -13.94
N ARG A 35 -8.36 -9.90 -14.85
CA ARG A 35 -9.01 -11.15 -15.28
C ARG A 35 -8.92 -12.28 -14.27
N LEU A 36 -8.04 -12.18 -13.28
CA LEU A 36 -7.97 -13.14 -12.19
C LEU A 36 -9.26 -13.16 -11.35
N SER A 37 -9.58 -14.32 -10.81
CA SER A 37 -10.56 -14.46 -9.73
C SER A 37 -10.14 -13.64 -8.51
N GLN A 38 -11.10 -13.36 -7.61
CA GLN A 38 -10.77 -12.64 -6.38
C GLN A 38 -9.78 -13.41 -5.50
N GLU A 39 -9.91 -14.74 -5.44
CA GLU A 39 -9.00 -15.61 -4.68
C GLU A 39 -7.55 -15.53 -5.19
N GLU A 40 -7.34 -15.55 -6.51
CA GLU A 40 -6.01 -15.40 -7.10
C GLU A 40 -5.42 -14.00 -6.84
N LYS A 41 -6.24 -12.94 -6.92
CA LYS A 41 -5.82 -11.57 -6.58
C LYS A 41 -5.38 -11.46 -5.12
N ASP A 42 -6.16 -12.08 -4.22
CA ASP A 42 -5.88 -12.09 -2.79
C ASP A 42 -4.61 -12.90 -2.49
N ALA A 43 -4.42 -14.04 -3.15
CA ALA A 43 -3.22 -14.86 -3.00
C ALA A 43 -1.94 -14.10 -3.42
N ILE A 44 -1.97 -13.39 -4.55
CA ILE A 44 -0.84 -12.56 -5.02
C ILE A 44 -0.58 -11.40 -4.04
N SER A 45 -1.64 -10.73 -3.60
CA SER A 45 -1.55 -9.63 -2.63
C SER A 45 -0.99 -10.09 -1.29
N GLN A 46 -1.43 -11.25 -0.81
CA GLN A 46 -0.94 -11.86 0.41
C GLN A 46 0.51 -12.30 0.28
N LYS A 47 0.92 -12.85 -0.87
CA LYS A 47 2.33 -13.21 -1.13
C LYS A 47 3.23 -11.98 -1.07
N LEU A 48 2.85 -10.88 -1.74
CA LEU A 48 3.61 -9.62 -1.70
C LEU A 48 3.65 -9.03 -0.28
N TRP A 49 2.51 -9.05 0.41
CA TRP A 49 2.41 -8.57 1.79
C TRP A 49 3.29 -9.38 2.73
N ALA A 50 3.23 -10.72 2.69
CA ALA A 50 4.02 -11.58 3.54
C ALA A 50 5.52 -11.39 3.28
N GLU A 51 5.92 -11.31 2.01
CA GLU A 51 7.31 -11.10 1.63
C GLU A 51 7.85 -9.77 2.18
N GLY A 52 7.07 -8.68 2.11
CA GLY A 52 7.53 -7.35 2.54
C GLY A 52 7.21 -6.94 3.98
N ARG A 53 6.36 -7.69 4.69
CA ARG A 53 5.90 -7.34 6.06
C ARG A 53 6.27 -8.37 7.10
N LEU A 54 6.39 -9.65 6.74
CA LEU A 54 6.82 -10.70 7.66
C LEU A 54 8.33 -10.98 7.58
N LYS A 55 9.02 -10.30 6.66
CA LYS A 55 10.48 -10.27 6.57
C LYS A 55 10.94 -8.82 6.63
N VAL A 56 11.93 -8.56 7.46
CA VAL A 56 12.54 -7.25 7.65
C VAL A 56 14.05 -7.41 7.52
N GLU A 57 14.73 -6.36 7.06
CA GLU A 57 16.15 -6.43 6.74
C GLU A 57 17.00 -6.91 7.94
N PRO A 58 17.93 -7.87 7.74
CA PRO A 58 18.72 -8.46 8.83
C PRO A 58 19.51 -7.44 9.66
N TRP A 59 19.96 -6.34 9.05
CA TRP A 59 20.72 -5.31 9.77
C TRP A 59 19.92 -4.57 10.85
N LEU A 60 18.58 -4.66 10.83
CA LEU A 60 17.71 -4.08 11.86
C LEU A 60 17.67 -4.91 13.15
N GLU A 61 17.98 -6.21 13.09
CA GLU A 61 17.90 -7.12 14.24
C GLU A 61 18.60 -6.59 15.49
N PRO A 62 19.91 -6.24 15.47
CA PRO A 62 20.60 -5.75 16.67
C PRO A 62 20.10 -4.37 17.14
N ARG A 63 19.36 -3.62 16.32
CA ARG A 63 18.80 -2.32 16.69
C ARG A 63 17.44 -2.46 17.36
N LEU A 64 16.65 -3.44 16.94
CA LEU A 64 15.31 -3.70 17.46
C LEU A 64 15.31 -4.68 18.65
N LEU A 65 16.27 -5.60 18.70
CA LEU A 65 16.49 -6.48 19.85
C LEU A 65 17.45 -5.81 20.85
N SER A 66 17.07 -4.63 21.33
CA SER A 66 17.78 -3.89 22.37
C SER A 66 16.85 -3.58 23.55
N ASP A 67 17.42 -3.30 24.72
CA ASP A 67 16.66 -3.03 25.94
C ASP A 67 15.80 -1.74 25.84
N CYS A 68 16.07 -0.88 24.85
CA CYS A 68 15.34 0.36 24.62
C CYS A 68 14.07 0.17 23.77
N VAL A 69 13.85 -1.00 23.15
CA VAL A 69 12.74 -1.24 22.23
C VAL A 69 11.86 -2.38 22.75
N MET A 70 10.71 -2.03 23.31
CA MET A 70 9.71 -3.00 23.73
C MET A 70 8.72 -3.31 22.60
N LEU A 71 8.63 -4.57 22.21
CA LEU A 71 7.74 -5.06 21.14
C LEU A 71 6.42 -5.61 21.70
N TRP A 72 5.33 -5.32 21.00
CA TRP A 72 3.96 -5.75 21.32
C TRP A 72 3.34 -6.43 20.09
N PRO A 73 3.75 -7.67 19.75
CA PRO A 73 3.20 -8.40 18.62
C PRO A 73 1.73 -8.78 18.85
N ARG A 74 0.98 -8.98 17.76
CA ARG A 74 -0.46 -9.30 17.79
C ARG A 74 -1.29 -8.30 18.62
N THR A 75 -0.90 -7.03 18.59
CA THR A 75 -1.66 -5.95 19.23
C THR A 75 -2.01 -4.84 18.25
N GLU A 76 -3.01 -4.05 18.62
CA GLU A 76 -3.33 -2.79 17.97
C GLU A 76 -3.66 -1.73 19.02
N VAL A 77 -3.45 -0.47 18.66
CA VAL A 77 -3.90 0.67 19.45
C VAL A 77 -5.42 0.81 19.32
N LEU A 78 -6.12 0.78 20.45
CA LEU A 78 -7.58 0.92 20.51
C LEU A 78 -8.04 2.34 20.81
N ASP A 79 -7.35 3.04 21.72
CA ASP A 79 -7.67 4.40 22.15
C ASP A 79 -6.40 5.10 22.64
N CYS A 80 -6.40 6.42 22.58
CA CYS A 80 -5.34 7.28 23.11
C CYS A 80 -5.98 8.49 23.79
N ARG A 81 -5.62 8.73 25.05
CA ARG A 81 -6.10 9.88 25.82
C ARG A 81 -4.92 10.65 26.39
N GLU A 82 -4.90 11.94 26.10
CA GLU A 82 -3.97 12.88 26.73
C GLU A 82 -4.33 13.04 28.22
N GLN A 83 -3.32 12.99 29.08
CA GLN A 83 -3.41 13.17 30.51
C GLN A 83 -3.14 14.63 30.91
N VAL A 84 -3.35 14.96 32.18
CA VAL A 84 -3.27 16.35 32.69
C VAL A 84 -1.85 16.93 32.60
N ASP A 85 -0.83 16.07 32.67
CA ASP A 85 0.59 16.41 32.54
C ASP A 85 1.10 16.43 31.08
N GLY A 86 0.24 16.11 30.12
CA GLY A 86 0.57 16.04 28.69
C GLY A 86 1.08 14.68 28.22
N GLU A 87 1.23 13.70 29.12
CA GLU A 87 1.50 12.31 28.71
C GLU A 87 0.27 11.69 28.04
N MET A 88 0.46 10.67 27.21
CA MET A 88 -0.63 9.95 26.57
C MET A 88 -0.79 8.55 27.16
N ALA A 89 -2.01 8.23 27.58
CA ALA A 89 -2.42 6.87 27.89
C ALA A 89 -2.94 6.17 26.63
N VAL A 90 -2.19 5.17 26.16
CA VAL A 90 -2.50 4.37 24.97
C VAL A 90 -2.96 2.98 25.38
N ARG A 91 -4.20 2.62 25.02
CA ARG A 91 -4.72 1.28 25.30
C ARG A 91 -4.48 0.35 24.13
N LEU A 92 -3.87 -0.80 24.40
CA LEU A 92 -3.64 -1.87 23.45
C LEU A 92 -4.76 -2.92 23.51
N SER A 93 -4.93 -3.67 22.42
CA SER A 93 -5.96 -4.70 22.28
C SER A 93 -5.78 -5.92 23.19
N ASN A 94 -4.60 -6.12 23.77
CA ASN A 94 -4.34 -7.16 24.78
C ASN A 94 -4.70 -6.71 26.20
N GLY A 95 -5.26 -5.51 26.39
CA GLY A 95 -5.66 -4.96 27.69
C GLY A 95 -4.58 -4.08 28.36
N GLU A 96 -3.36 -4.06 27.83
CA GLU A 96 -2.27 -3.23 28.35
C GLU A 96 -2.55 -1.74 28.12
N THR A 97 -2.07 -0.91 29.04
CA THR A 97 -2.09 0.54 28.91
C THR A 97 -0.66 1.07 29.02
N LEU A 98 -0.22 1.78 28.00
CA LEU A 98 1.10 2.40 27.94
C LEU A 98 0.98 3.89 28.23
N ILE A 99 1.86 4.42 29.06
CA ILE A 99 2.03 5.86 29.26
C ILE A 99 3.25 6.30 28.46
N ILE A 100 3.07 7.24 27.54
CA ILE A 100 4.08 7.64 26.55
C ILE A 100 3.99 9.14 26.23
N ASP A 101 5.09 9.76 25.85
CA ASP A 101 5.12 11.18 25.47
C ASP A 101 4.68 11.43 24.02
N HIS A 102 4.96 10.48 23.12
CA HIS A 102 4.80 10.67 21.68
C HIS A 102 4.32 9.40 20.96
N ILE A 103 3.41 9.56 20.00
CA ILE A 103 2.91 8.48 19.13
C ILE A 103 3.31 8.75 17.68
N ILE A 104 3.87 7.73 17.04
CA ILE A 104 4.10 7.71 15.60
C ILE A 104 3.16 6.68 14.97
N LEU A 105 2.20 7.14 14.17
CA LEU A 105 1.26 6.27 13.46
C LEU A 105 1.84 5.84 12.10
N ALA A 106 2.65 4.78 12.11
CA ALA A 106 3.20 4.16 10.91
C ALA A 106 2.23 3.17 10.23
N THR A 107 0.93 3.51 10.14
CA THR A 107 -0.16 2.60 9.75
C THR A 107 -0.36 2.44 8.23
N GLY A 108 0.55 2.98 7.42
CA GLY A 108 0.45 2.96 5.97
C GLY A 108 -0.62 3.89 5.40
N TYR A 109 -0.99 3.64 4.15
CA TYR A 109 -1.88 4.51 3.35
C TYR A 109 -3.06 3.72 2.77
N LYS A 110 -4.15 4.43 2.48
CA LYS A 110 -5.31 3.92 1.74
C LYS A 110 -5.60 4.86 0.58
N VAL A 111 -5.90 4.28 -0.58
CA VAL A 111 -6.36 5.05 -1.74
C VAL A 111 -7.78 5.55 -1.49
N LYS A 112 -7.97 6.86 -1.62
CA LYS A 112 -9.25 7.56 -1.66
C LYS A 112 -9.10 8.75 -2.59
N ILE A 113 -9.27 8.52 -3.89
CA ILE A 113 -9.03 9.53 -4.92
C ILE A 113 -9.93 10.76 -4.74
N GLU A 114 -11.11 10.57 -4.15
CA GLU A 114 -12.07 11.60 -3.78
C GLU A 114 -11.58 12.53 -2.65
N ARG A 115 -10.46 12.21 -1.99
CA ARG A 115 -9.82 13.07 -0.97
C ARG A 115 -8.65 13.87 -1.52
N LEU A 116 -8.28 13.72 -2.79
CA LEU A 116 -7.17 14.48 -3.38
C LEU A 116 -7.58 15.96 -3.53
N PRO A 117 -6.92 16.92 -2.84
CA PRO A 117 -7.39 18.30 -2.77
C PRO A 117 -7.60 18.97 -4.13
N PHE A 118 -6.72 18.70 -5.10
CA PHE A 118 -6.82 19.28 -6.44
C PHE A 118 -7.98 18.70 -7.27
N LEU A 119 -8.39 17.45 -7.01
CA LEU A 119 -9.58 16.88 -7.63
C LEU A 119 -10.86 17.39 -6.96
N VAL A 120 -10.84 17.52 -5.63
CA VAL A 120 -11.95 18.07 -4.83
C VAL A 120 -12.26 19.52 -5.21
N ALA A 121 -11.22 20.33 -5.41
CA ALA A 121 -11.36 21.72 -5.84
C ALA A 121 -11.75 21.86 -7.33
N GLY A 122 -11.65 20.79 -8.12
CA GLY A 122 -11.86 20.79 -9.55
C GLY A 122 -13.23 20.27 -10.00
N ASN A 123 -13.40 20.14 -11.33
CA ASN A 123 -14.60 19.60 -11.95
C ASN A 123 -14.47 18.13 -12.42
N ILE A 124 -13.25 17.56 -12.35
CA ILE A 124 -12.95 16.21 -12.82
C ILE A 124 -13.52 15.15 -11.88
N LEU A 125 -13.48 15.35 -10.57
CA LEU A 125 -13.92 14.35 -9.59
C LEU A 125 -15.38 13.91 -9.82
N LYS A 126 -16.26 14.83 -10.22
CA LYS A 126 -17.67 14.55 -10.51
C LYS A 126 -17.89 13.66 -11.74
N LYS A 127 -16.90 13.57 -12.63
CA LYS A 127 -16.95 12.80 -13.88
C LYS A 127 -16.19 11.49 -13.78
N LEU A 128 -15.34 11.34 -12.76
CA LEU A 128 -14.45 10.20 -12.62
C LEU A 128 -15.22 8.96 -12.18
N ALA A 129 -15.13 7.89 -12.96
CA ALA A 129 -15.63 6.58 -12.59
C ALA A 129 -14.72 5.96 -11.53
N MET A 130 -15.31 5.51 -10.43
CA MET A 130 -14.59 5.02 -9.26
C MET A 130 -15.22 3.74 -8.71
N ARG A 131 -14.41 2.94 -8.03
CA ARG A 131 -14.83 1.75 -7.27
C ARG A 131 -14.12 1.75 -5.92
N ASN A 132 -14.88 1.88 -4.84
CA ASN A 132 -14.37 1.83 -3.45
C ASN A 132 -13.16 2.77 -3.17
N GLY A 133 -13.17 3.98 -3.74
CA GLY A 133 -12.12 4.99 -3.57
C GLY A 133 -10.97 4.93 -4.58
N PHE A 134 -10.95 3.93 -5.46
CA PHE A 134 -9.99 3.82 -6.57
C PHE A 134 -10.63 4.31 -7.88
N PRO A 135 -9.85 4.91 -8.80
CA PRO A 135 -10.31 5.13 -10.18
C PRO A 135 -10.52 3.78 -10.89
N ILE A 136 -11.50 3.71 -11.79
CA ILE A 136 -11.62 2.62 -12.75
C ILE A 136 -10.74 2.95 -13.95
N LEU A 137 -9.83 2.04 -14.30
CA LEU A 137 -8.82 2.24 -15.34
C LEU A 137 -9.00 1.26 -16.51
N ASP A 138 -8.59 1.67 -17.70
CA ASP A 138 -8.47 0.79 -18.87
C ASP A 138 -7.12 0.03 -18.89
N ASP A 139 -6.80 -0.61 -20.02
CA ASP A 139 -5.57 -1.38 -20.25
C ASP A 139 -4.30 -0.50 -20.34
N HIS A 140 -4.44 0.82 -20.39
CA HIS A 140 -3.34 1.78 -20.51
C HIS A 140 -3.29 2.79 -19.37
N PHE A 141 -3.91 2.49 -18.21
CA PHE A 141 -4.03 3.39 -17.06
C PHE A 141 -4.88 4.64 -17.29
N GLN A 142 -5.64 4.69 -18.38
CA GLN A 142 -6.54 5.80 -18.65
C GLN A 142 -7.81 5.63 -17.83
N THR A 143 -8.30 6.74 -17.27
CA THR A 143 -9.61 6.80 -16.63
C THR A 143 -10.71 6.90 -17.69
N ASN A 144 -11.97 6.93 -17.27
CA ASN A 144 -13.08 7.24 -18.17
C ASN A 144 -13.06 8.70 -18.70
N VAL A 145 -12.22 9.57 -18.15
CA VAL A 145 -11.98 10.92 -18.68
C VAL A 145 -10.83 10.83 -19.68
N SER A 146 -11.13 11.05 -20.95
CA SER A 146 -10.14 10.97 -22.04
C SER A 146 -8.95 11.91 -21.78
N GLY A 147 -7.73 11.39 -21.98
CA GLY A 147 -6.47 12.09 -21.73
C GLY A 147 -6.04 12.12 -20.26
N LEU A 148 -6.85 11.62 -19.33
CA LEU A 148 -6.49 11.54 -17.91
C LEU A 148 -6.04 10.12 -17.56
N PHE A 149 -4.74 9.99 -17.29
CA PHE A 149 -4.09 8.74 -16.87
C PHE A 149 -3.75 8.79 -15.38
N ILE A 150 -3.96 7.67 -14.68
CA ILE A 150 -3.62 7.53 -13.26
C ILE A 150 -2.91 6.20 -13.03
N THR A 151 -1.72 6.26 -12.42
CA THR A 151 -0.88 5.09 -12.13
C THR A 151 -0.42 5.05 -10.67
N SER A 152 0.46 4.11 -10.32
CA SER A 152 1.02 3.85 -8.99
C SER A 152 -0.05 3.37 -8.00
N MET A 153 0.00 3.77 -6.72
CA MET A 153 -0.85 3.19 -5.68
C MET A 153 -2.36 3.19 -6.04
N PRO A 154 -2.94 4.24 -6.68
CA PRO A 154 -4.32 4.22 -7.17
C PRO A 154 -4.64 3.21 -8.28
N ALA A 155 -3.64 2.63 -8.96
CA ALA A 155 -3.84 1.62 -9.98
C ALA A 155 -3.82 0.19 -9.42
N THR A 156 -3.54 0.01 -8.12
CA THR A 156 -3.34 -1.33 -7.55
C THR A 156 -4.56 -2.23 -7.59
N GLN A 157 -5.77 -1.68 -7.63
CA GLN A 157 -6.99 -2.48 -7.74
C GLN A 157 -7.15 -3.14 -9.13
N ASP A 158 -6.69 -2.46 -10.18
CA ASP A 158 -6.83 -2.95 -11.54
C ASP A 158 -5.55 -3.64 -12.05
N PHE A 159 -4.37 -3.17 -11.65
CA PHE A 159 -3.09 -3.69 -12.13
C PHE A 159 -2.30 -4.49 -11.09
N GLY A 160 -2.83 -4.60 -9.87
CA GLY A 160 -2.27 -5.42 -8.80
C GLY A 160 -1.35 -4.68 -7.84
N PRO A 161 -0.94 -5.36 -6.76
CA PRO A 161 -0.32 -4.73 -5.59
C PRO A 161 1.06 -4.12 -5.87
N PHE A 162 1.72 -4.52 -6.96
CA PHE A 162 3.05 -4.04 -7.36
C PHE A 162 3.10 -2.54 -7.64
N PHE A 163 1.98 -1.92 -8.00
CA PHE A 163 1.90 -0.49 -8.29
C PHE A 163 1.93 0.38 -7.03
N ALA A 164 1.90 -0.21 -5.83
CA ALA A 164 2.25 0.49 -4.60
C ALA A 164 3.77 0.71 -4.45
N PHE A 165 4.58 0.23 -5.40
CA PHE A 165 6.05 0.28 -5.38
C PHE A 165 6.62 0.82 -6.69
N THR A 166 7.86 1.30 -6.65
CA THR A 166 8.56 1.87 -7.82
C THR A 166 8.75 0.87 -8.96
N ILE A 167 8.67 -0.43 -8.68
CA ILE A 167 8.82 -1.49 -9.68
C ILE A 167 7.82 -1.36 -10.83
N GLY A 168 6.59 -0.88 -10.56
CA GLY A 168 5.53 -0.72 -11.56
C GLY A 168 5.72 0.46 -12.52
N VAL A 169 6.70 1.34 -12.27
CA VAL A 169 6.91 2.56 -13.08
C VAL A 169 7.22 2.22 -14.54
N ARG A 170 8.02 1.19 -14.80
CA ARG A 170 8.40 0.79 -16.16
C ARG A 170 7.23 0.29 -17.00
N ALA A 171 6.32 -0.49 -16.41
CA ALA A 171 5.11 -0.96 -17.08
C ALA A 171 4.16 0.22 -17.35
N SER A 172 3.98 1.08 -16.34
CA SER A 172 3.16 2.30 -16.46
C SER A 172 3.61 3.19 -17.61
N ALA A 173 4.91 3.48 -17.68
CA ALA A 173 5.47 4.37 -18.69
C ALA A 173 5.28 3.84 -20.12
N LYS A 174 5.48 2.52 -20.32
CA LYS A 174 5.28 1.88 -21.63
C LYS A 174 3.81 1.92 -22.06
N LEU A 175 2.90 1.49 -21.20
CA LEU A 175 1.47 1.40 -21.51
C LEU A 175 0.84 2.79 -21.73
N ILE A 176 1.16 3.76 -20.88
CA ILE A 176 0.70 5.15 -21.07
C ILE A 176 1.31 5.73 -22.35
N GLY A 177 2.60 5.49 -22.60
CA GLY A 177 3.28 5.96 -23.81
C GLY A 177 2.66 5.42 -25.11
N GLN A 178 2.29 4.14 -25.14
CA GLN A 178 1.59 3.51 -26.27
C GLN A 178 0.23 4.18 -26.54
N ALA A 179 -0.55 4.43 -25.49
CA ALA A 179 -1.84 5.11 -25.63
C ALA A 179 -1.71 6.55 -26.15
N LEU A 180 -0.69 7.28 -25.68
CA LEU A 180 -0.41 8.64 -26.14
C LEU A 180 0.04 8.67 -27.60
N GLN A 181 0.82 7.68 -28.05
CA GLN A 181 1.24 7.56 -29.46
C GLN A 181 0.07 7.21 -30.38
N ALA A 182 -0.83 6.32 -29.95
CA ALA A 182 -1.99 5.93 -30.74
C ALA A 182 -3.05 7.04 -30.88
N ALA A 183 -2.99 8.08 -30.03
CA ALA A 183 -3.88 9.24 -30.07
C ALA A 183 -3.36 10.40 -30.94
N GLN A 184 -2.15 10.29 -31.50
CA GLN A 184 -1.56 11.24 -32.46
C GLN A 184 -1.92 10.84 -33.90
#